data_AF-A3IWI1-F1
#
_entry.id   AF-A3IWI1-F1
#
_cell.length_a   1.000
_cell.length_b   1.000
_cell.length_c   1.000
_cell.angle_alpha   90.00
_cell.angle_beta   90.00
_cell.angle_gamma   90.00
#
_symmetry.space_group_name_H-M   'P 1'
#
loop_
_entity.id
_entity.type
_entity.pdbx_description
1 polymer ?
#
loop_
_entity_poly.entity_id
_entity_poly.type
_entity_poly.pdbx_seq_one_letter_code
_entity_poly.pdbx_strand_id
1 'polypeptide(L)'
;MFAPDRAILNDIKSGKIDRDGYIKRYRDQLRKVWPNIKVWLDGLDPEEDLTLCCWEKAGDFCHRNLVIKFVEKYRPDCLGGTDIKA
;
A
#
# COMPACT_ATOMS: atom_id res chain seq x y z
N MET A 1 0.28 -8.53 3.38
CA MET A 1 -0.77 -8.23 2.37
C MET A 1 -0.40 -7.05 1.49
N PHE A 2 -0.07 -5.89 2.05
CA PHE A 2 0.32 -4.69 1.28
C PHE A 2 1.82 -4.58 0.98
N ALA A 3 2.68 -5.37 1.64
CA ALA A 3 4.11 -5.36 1.34
C ALA A 3 4.37 -5.83 -0.11
N PRO A 4 5.20 -5.12 -0.89
CA PRO A 4 5.58 -5.56 -2.24
C PRO A 4 6.35 -6.88 -2.20
N ASP A 5 6.14 -7.72 -3.22
CA ASP A 5 6.89 -8.96 -3.37
C ASP A 5 8.40 -8.68 -3.50
N ARG A 6 9.22 -9.54 -2.88
CA ARG A 6 10.68 -9.40 -2.89
C ARG A 6 11.26 -9.36 -4.30
N ALA A 7 10.64 -10.06 -5.25
CA ALA A 7 11.04 -10.03 -6.65
C ALA A 7 10.85 -8.63 -7.29
N ILE A 8 9.75 -7.94 -6.99
CA ILE A 8 9.51 -6.57 -7.49
C ILE A 8 10.56 -5.61 -6.91
N LEU A 9 10.86 -5.75 -5.62
CA LEU A 9 11.88 -4.94 -4.94
C LEU A 9 13.29 -5.17 -5.50
N ASN A 10 13.65 -6.40 -5.80
CA ASN A 10 14.94 -6.71 -6.41
C ASN A 10 15.03 -6.17 -7.84
N ASP A 11 13.97 -6.31 -8.64
CA ASP A 11 13.96 -5.85 -10.02
C ASP A 11 14.05 -4.31 -10.13
N ILE A 12 13.39 -3.54 -9.24
CA ILE A 12 13.53 -2.07 -9.24
C ILE A 12 14.92 -1.64 -8.74
N LYS A 13 15.46 -2.30 -7.72
CA LYS A 13 16.80 -1.98 -7.17
C LYS A 13 17.93 -2.29 -8.14
N SER A 14 17.77 -3.34 -8.95
CA SER A 14 18.73 -3.71 -10.01
C SER A 14 18.56 -2.89 -11.30
N GLY A 15 17.55 -2.03 -11.38
CA GLY A 15 17.24 -1.26 -12.59
C GLY A 15 16.62 -2.08 -13.73
N LYS A 16 16.23 -3.34 -13.46
CA LYS A 16 15.58 -4.21 -14.45
C LYS A 16 14.17 -3.75 -14.81
N ILE A 17 13.49 -3.10 -13.87
CA ILE A 17 12.24 -2.38 -14.11
C ILE A 17 12.41 -0.95 -13.64
N ASP A 18 11.66 -0.05 -14.26
CA ASP A 18 11.50 1.32 -13.81
C ASP A 18 10.32 1.44 -12.82
N ARG A 19 10.04 2.67 -12.41
CA ARG A 19 8.94 2.99 -11.50
C ARG A 19 7.57 2.58 -12.05
N ASP A 20 7.33 2.72 -13.36
CA ASP A 20 6.06 2.34 -13.96
C ASP A 20 5.88 0.83 -14.02
N GLY A 21 6.96 0.10 -14.33
CA GLY A 21 7.04 -1.35 -14.23
C GLY A 21 6.78 -1.85 -12.81
N TYR A 22 7.33 -1.17 -11.81
CA TYR A 22 7.03 -1.43 -10.40
C TYR A 22 5.54 -1.25 -10.11
N ILE A 23 4.95 -0.11 -10.47
CA ILE A 23 3.55 0.22 -10.19
C ILE A 23 2.63 -0.82 -10.81
N LYS A 24 2.90 -1.20 -12.07
CA LYS A 24 2.11 -2.22 -12.79
C LYS A 24 2.14 -3.56 -12.06
N ARG A 25 3.33 -4.08 -11.75
CA ARG A 25 3.48 -5.38 -11.09
C ARG A 25 2.89 -5.39 -9.69
N TYR A 26 3.08 -4.31 -8.95
CA TYR A 26 2.52 -4.18 -7.61
C TYR A 26 0.99 -4.12 -7.63
N ARG A 27 0.38 -3.43 -8.62
CA ARG A 27 -1.08 -3.48 -8.82
C ARG A 27 -1.57 -4.89 -9.12
N ASP A 28 -0.85 -5.63 -9.96
CA ASP A 28 -1.20 -7.02 -10.27
C ASP A 28 -1.10 -7.92 -9.03
N GLN A 29 -0.10 -7.71 -8.17
CA GLN A 29 0.03 -8.37 -6.88
C GLN A 29 -1.19 -8.06 -5.99
N LEU A 30 -1.55 -6.79 -5.82
CA LEU A 30 -2.70 -6.38 -5.00
C LEU A 30 -4.02 -6.97 -5.51
N ARG A 31 -4.21 -7.08 -6.84
CA ARG A 31 -5.39 -7.73 -7.42
C ARG A 31 -5.51 -9.20 -7.04
N LYS A 32 -4.40 -9.94 -6.98
CA LYS A 32 -4.40 -11.36 -6.61
C LYS A 32 -4.84 -11.58 -5.16
N VAL A 33 -4.44 -10.67 -4.27
CA VAL A 33 -4.79 -10.72 -2.84
C VAL A 33 -6.00 -9.85 -2.50
N TRP A 34 -6.69 -9.30 -3.50
CA TRP A 34 -7.79 -8.36 -3.32
C TRP A 34 -8.92 -8.91 -2.44
N PRO A 35 -9.38 -10.17 -2.55
CA PRO A 35 -10.41 -10.70 -1.66
C PRO A 35 -10.03 -10.57 -0.18
N ASN A 36 -8.76 -10.82 0.16
CA ASN A 36 -8.26 -10.72 1.52
C ASN A 36 -8.17 -9.25 1.97
N ILE A 37 -7.72 -8.36 1.07
CA ILE A 37 -7.69 -6.92 1.32
C ILE A 37 -9.09 -6.41 1.62
N LYS A 38 -10.07 -6.83 0.80
CA LYS A 38 -11.46 -6.41 0.95
C LYS A 38 -12.04 -6.89 2.28
N VAL A 39 -11.89 -8.16 2.64
CA VAL A 39 -12.38 -8.69 3.92
C VAL A 39 -11.75 -7.93 5.10
N TRP A 40 -10.46 -7.61 5.03
CA TRP A 40 -9.81 -6.80 6.05
C TRP A 40 -10.34 -5.37 6.09
N LEU A 41 -10.51 -4.72 4.92
CA LEU A 41 -11.08 -3.37 4.82
C LEU A 41 -12.52 -3.31 5.33
N ASP A 42 -13.36 -4.30 5.02
CA ASP A 42 -14.76 -4.36 5.45
C ASP A 42 -14.88 -4.50 6.98
N GLY A 43 -13.83 -5.00 7.65
CA GLY A 43 -13.77 -5.16 9.10
C GLY A 43 -13.18 -3.97 9.87
N LEU A 44 -12.77 -2.89 9.19
CA LEU A 44 -12.21 -1.71 9.85
C LEU A 44 -13.30 -0.86 10.51
N ASP A 45 -13.06 -0.48 11.77
CA ASP A 45 -13.80 0.55 12.49
C ASP A 45 -13.23 1.94 12.14
N PRO A 46 -14.02 2.87 11.58
CA PRO A 46 -13.58 4.23 11.28
C PRO A 46 -13.16 5.05 12.50
N GLU A 47 -13.61 4.69 13.70
CA GLU A 47 -13.31 5.44 14.93
C GLU A 47 -11.98 5.01 15.57
N GLU A 48 -11.35 3.94 15.06
CA GLU A 48 -10.05 3.47 15.52
C GLU A 48 -8.90 3.93 14.59
N ASP A 49 -7.84 4.46 15.19
CA ASP A 49 -6.63 4.84 14.45
C ASP A 49 -5.83 3.59 14.03
N LEU A 50 -5.63 3.42 12.72
CA LEU A 50 -4.76 2.39 12.16
C LEU A 50 -3.73 3.00 11.20
N THR A 51 -2.44 2.81 11.50
CA THR A 51 -1.34 3.34 10.69
C THR A 51 -0.72 2.27 9.81
N LEU A 52 -0.62 2.54 8.50
CA LEU A 52 0.11 1.69 7.55
C LEU A 52 1.59 2.10 7.45
N CYS A 53 2.47 1.30 8.06
CA CYS A 53 3.91 1.54 8.04
C CYS A 53 4.59 1.07 6.73
N CYS A 54 5.61 1.82 6.27
CA CYS A 54 6.50 1.44 5.17
C CYS A 54 7.98 1.68 5.56
N TRP A 55 8.92 1.08 4.82
CA TRP A 55 10.36 1.17 5.11
C TRP A 55 11.06 2.26 4.29
N GLU A 56 10.33 2.91 3.38
CA GLU A 56 10.81 3.97 2.52
C GLU A 56 10.99 5.28 3.29
N LYS A 57 12.05 6.02 2.95
CA LYS A 57 12.33 7.31 3.58
C LYS A 57 11.31 8.36 3.14
N ALA A 58 11.10 9.37 3.97
CA ALA A 58 10.29 10.52 3.60
C ALA A 58 10.84 11.19 2.33
N GLY A 59 9.96 11.50 1.38
CA GLY A 59 10.31 12.06 0.07
C GLY A 59 10.59 11.04 -1.02
N ASP A 60 10.85 9.78 -0.66
CA ASP A 60 11.04 8.71 -1.64
C ASP A 60 9.70 8.17 -2.16
N PHE A 61 9.77 7.47 -3.29
CA PHE A 61 8.64 6.68 -3.78
C PHE A 61 8.30 5.55 -2.77
N CYS A 62 7.23 5.72 -1.99
CA CYS A 62 6.69 4.68 -1.10
C CYS A 62 5.43 4.03 -1.70
N HIS A 63 5.34 2.70 -1.57
CA HIS A 63 4.18 1.91 -2.01
C HIS A 63 2.89 2.26 -1.27
N ARG A 64 2.95 2.84 -0.06
CA ARG A 64 1.76 3.32 0.67
C ARG A 64 0.94 4.31 -0.15
N ASN A 65 1.59 5.10 -1.00
CA ASN A 65 0.92 6.07 -1.89
C ASN A 65 0.06 5.38 -2.95
N LEU A 66 0.35 4.12 -3.26
CA LEU A 66 -0.49 3.30 -4.12
C LEU A 66 -1.61 2.66 -3.32
N VAL A 67 -1.32 2.15 -2.11
CA VAL A 67 -2.31 1.54 -1.22
C VAL A 67 -3.40 2.53 -0.80
N ILE A 68 -3.03 3.76 -0.44
CA ILE A 68 -3.98 4.76 0.05
C ILE A 68 -5.04 5.12 -1.00
N LYS A 69 -4.69 5.08 -2.29
CA LYS A 69 -5.65 5.27 -3.40
C LYS A 69 -6.71 4.17 -3.47
N PHE A 70 -6.39 2.95 -3.00
CA PHE A 70 -7.39 1.90 -2.86
C PHE A 70 -8.28 2.18 -1.65
N VAL A 71 -7.69 2.50 -0.51
CA VAL A 71 -8.46 2.83 0.71
C VAL A 71 -9.43 3.98 0.44
N GLU A 72 -8.96 5.07 -0.15
CA GLU A 72 -9.77 6.23 -0.57
C GLU A 72 -10.96 5.84 -1.45
N LYS A 73 -10.77 4.87 -2.34
CA LYS A 73 -11.83 4.43 -3.25
C LYS A 73 -12.87 3.54 -2.59
N TYR A 74 -12.48 2.69 -1.63
CA TYR A 74 -13.33 1.62 -1.09
C TYR A 74 -13.85 1.89 0.32
N ARG A 75 -13.07 2.58 1.15
CA ARG A 75 -13.37 2.98 2.53
C ARG A 75 -12.86 4.41 2.77
N PRO A 76 -13.41 5.43 2.07
CA PRO A 76 -13.00 6.83 2.26
C PRO A 76 -13.22 7.32 3.70
N ASP A 77 -14.16 6.70 4.41
CA ASP A 77 -14.46 6.91 5.83
C ASP A 77 -13.31 6.52 6.76
N CYS A 78 -12.40 5.64 6.33
CA CYS A 78 -11.21 5.26 7.10
C CYS A 78 -9.97 6.13 6.78
N LEU A 79 -10.14 7.27 6.10
CA LEU A 79 -9.04 8.20 5.84
C LEU A 79 -8.97 9.30 6.90
N GLY A 80 -7.75 9.80 7.15
CA GLY A 80 -7.54 11.00 7.97
C GLY A 80 -7.15 10.73 9.43
N GLY A 81 -6.73 9.52 9.76
CA GLY A 81 -6.15 9.19 11.07
C GLY A 81 -4.93 10.06 11.42
N THR A 82 -4.60 10.13 12.71
CA THR A 82 -3.48 10.94 13.18
C THR A 82 -2.15 10.20 13.07
N ASP A 83 -1.07 10.90 12.67
CA ASP A 83 0.27 10.31 12.68
C ASP A 83 0.61 9.80 14.10
N ILE A 84 1.33 8.68 14.18
CA ILE A 84 1.84 8.17 15.45
C ILE A 84 2.67 9.29 16.10
N LYS A 85 2.18 9.81 17.22
CA LYS A 85 2.95 10.77 18.03
C LYS A 85 4.22 10.06 18.49
N ALA A 86 5.36 10.57 18.04
CA ALA A 86 6.69 10.07 18.39
C ALA A 86 6.97 10.21 19.88
#